data_AF-V4Y2W8-F1
#
_entry.id   AF-V4Y2W8-F1
#
_cell.length_a   1.000
_cell.length_b   1.000
_cell.length_c   1.000
_cell.angle_alpha   90.00
_cell.angle_beta   90.00
_cell.angle_gamma   90.00
#
_symmetry.space_group_name_H-M   'P 1'
#
loop_
_entity.id
_entity.type
_entity.pdbx_description
1 polymer ?
#
loop_
_entity_poly.entity_id
_entity_poly.type
_entity_poly.pdbx_seq_one_letter_code
_entity_poly.pdbx_strand_id
1 'polypeptide(L)'
;MSGLDAGDLELPVKRTDGDTVEERLTANAYHNILPARYLRKDANGDLVESPEDLFPRVAKNIALAEAAFAAEERDDPVTVRPDQLKPGHPRRDELAADVFGTGTTVDDDVSRPLTPENVNKFAYDTVVPELPDEARSRVEDARREFESLMSSLSFMPNSPTLMNAGDELQQLSACFVDSPADDIDDIHETAKEAAQVFQSGGGMGYAFWRLRPYGDAVGSTGGIASGPITFMRTYDQMCETIAQGGARRGAQMGVMRVSHPDVIQFIHAKNKDVSLAHSLRLNDPDDYTHTSFSAALEEARELIDEDGKVPKHLRNAVEGHLSNFNISVGVTDEFMEALETGEAFTFTNPRTGEPHVVTPETKELYDMHGLGEYVEVGEVLSVPAEELWSDIVEGAHENGEPGLIYLERVNEAHSFDVEEHPEHQILATNPCVTGDSLISTEDGLVPAEELYEQGVARDVVVDGRLSEDTLAEASSVYKTGEKGRLQARNGGGIRASPDRRPPRHDRRRMGRSTEPGRGRHRPRPEPEGFIRPARLGSRRSRPRLDGRRRPSQRR
;
A
#
# COMPACT_ATOMS: atom_id res chain seq x y z
N MET A 1 28.37 -5.05 29.34
CA MET A 1 27.26 -4.12 29.63
C MET A 1 26.08 -4.94 30.12
N SER A 2 25.96 -5.11 31.43
CA SER A 2 24.84 -5.78 32.10
C SER A 2 24.39 -4.84 33.21
N GLY A 3 23.23 -4.21 33.05
CA GLY A 3 22.74 -3.23 34.02
C GLY A 3 21.65 -2.31 33.50
N LEU A 4 20.75 -2.84 32.65
CA LEU A 4 19.47 -2.21 32.40
C LEU A 4 18.43 -3.25 32.81
N ASP A 5 17.69 -3.00 33.88
CA ASP A 5 16.46 -3.71 34.20
C ASP A 5 15.32 -3.14 33.33
N ALA A 6 14.22 -3.87 33.16
CA ALA A 6 13.08 -3.41 32.37
C ALA A 6 12.50 -2.08 32.90
N GLY A 7 12.68 -1.80 34.20
CA GLY A 7 12.29 -0.53 34.82
C GLY A 7 13.23 0.65 34.55
N ASP A 8 14.42 0.41 33.98
CA ASP A 8 15.37 1.45 33.58
C ASP A 8 15.15 1.93 32.14
N LEU A 9 14.17 1.34 31.43
CA LEU A 9 13.79 1.72 30.07
C LEU A 9 12.71 2.81 30.14
N GLU A 10 13.03 3.99 29.64
CA GLU A 10 12.03 5.05 29.43
C GLU A 10 11.09 4.60 28.31
N LEU A 11 9.88 4.17 28.69
CA LEU A 11 8.88 3.71 27.73
C LEU A 11 8.39 4.88 26.88
N PRO A 12 8.04 4.66 25.60
CA PRO A 12 7.50 5.73 24.75
C PRO A 12 6.32 6.41 25.44
N VAL A 13 6.19 7.73 25.27
CA VAL A 13 5.19 8.65 25.89
C VAL A 13 3.73 8.14 25.83
N LYS A 14 3.43 7.14 25.00
CA LYS A 14 2.09 6.59 24.75
C LYS A 14 1.83 5.19 25.34
N ARG A 15 2.77 4.59 26.08
CA ARG A 15 2.48 3.40 26.90
C ARG A 15 2.06 3.89 28.28
N THR A 16 0.76 3.90 28.54
CA THR A 16 0.25 4.14 29.89
C THR A 16 0.06 2.80 30.60
N ASP A 17 0.51 2.70 31.85
CA ASP A 17 0.48 1.48 32.66
C ASP A 17 -0.90 1.22 33.31
N GLY A 18 -1.98 1.62 32.63
CA GLY A 18 -3.35 1.43 33.11
C GLY A 18 -3.72 -0.04 33.28
N ASP A 19 -4.70 -0.33 34.12
CA ASP A 19 -5.24 -1.68 34.28
C ASP A 19 -6.29 -2.00 33.20
N THR A 20 -6.90 -0.95 32.61
CA THR A 20 -7.96 -1.05 31.60
C THR A 20 -7.52 -0.52 30.23
N VAL A 21 -8.26 -0.88 29.17
CA VAL A 21 -8.03 -0.35 27.82
C VAL A 21 -8.19 1.18 27.77
N GLU A 22 -9.18 1.73 28.51
CA GLU A 22 -9.41 3.17 28.63
C GLU A 22 -8.21 3.90 29.24
N GLU A 23 -7.63 3.38 30.32
CA GLU A 23 -6.45 3.97 30.97
C GLU A 23 -5.18 3.80 30.11
N ARG A 24 -5.12 2.74 29.30
CA ARG A 24 -3.98 2.44 28.41
C ARG A 24 -3.95 3.24 27.11
N LEU A 25 -5.08 3.81 26.71
CA LEU A 25 -5.21 4.56 25.48
C LEU A 25 -5.34 6.06 25.75
N THR A 26 -4.85 6.88 24.82
CA THR A 26 -5.16 8.32 24.87
C THR A 26 -6.67 8.53 24.73
N ALA A 27 -7.22 9.57 25.37
CA ALA A 27 -8.63 9.93 25.25
C ALA A 27 -9.10 10.09 23.79
N ASN A 28 -8.23 10.58 22.91
CA ASN A 28 -8.53 10.67 21.49
C ASN A 28 -8.63 9.30 20.81
N ALA A 29 -7.72 8.37 21.13
CA ALA A 29 -7.79 7.02 20.60
C ALA A 29 -9.08 6.32 21.05
N TYR A 30 -9.35 6.35 22.35
CA TYR A 30 -10.47 5.66 22.97
C TYR A 30 -11.85 6.24 22.58
N HIS A 31 -12.05 7.56 22.68
CA HIS A 31 -13.36 8.16 22.44
C HIS A 31 -13.62 8.56 20.98
N ASN A 32 -12.58 8.76 20.16
CA ASN A 32 -12.76 9.25 18.77
C ASN A 32 -12.32 8.24 17.72
N ILE A 33 -11.09 7.74 17.80
CA ILE A 33 -10.52 6.92 16.72
C ILE A 33 -11.16 5.52 16.67
N LEU A 34 -11.21 4.82 17.80
CA LEU A 34 -11.80 3.47 17.85
C LEU A 34 -13.26 3.48 17.37
N PRO A 35 -14.16 4.34 17.91
CA PRO A 35 -15.57 4.35 17.50
C PRO A 35 -15.78 4.79 16.05
N ALA A 36 -14.91 5.67 15.54
CA ALA A 36 -15.02 6.13 14.15
C ALA A 36 -14.65 5.03 13.15
N ARG A 37 -13.64 4.20 13.44
CA ARG A 37 -12.94 3.39 12.43
C ARG A 37 -12.84 1.90 12.71
N TYR A 38 -12.81 1.47 13.98
CA TYR A 38 -12.40 0.10 14.34
C TYR A 38 -13.51 -0.72 15.01
N LEU A 39 -14.45 -0.05 15.69
CA LEU A 39 -15.56 -0.73 16.36
C LEU A 39 -16.66 -1.09 15.35
N ARG A 40 -17.24 -2.28 15.54
CA ARG A 40 -18.35 -2.77 14.71
C ARG A 40 -19.59 -1.89 14.82
N LYS A 41 -20.28 -1.78 13.69
CA LYS A 41 -21.55 -1.10 13.56
C LYS A 41 -22.60 -2.05 12.98
N ASP A 42 -23.85 -1.86 13.36
CA ASP A 42 -24.95 -2.56 12.73
C ASP A 42 -25.31 -1.94 11.35
N ALA A 43 -26.36 -2.47 10.72
CA ALA A 43 -26.86 -1.97 9.44
C ALA A 43 -27.42 -0.53 9.50
N ASN A 44 -27.73 -0.01 10.69
CA ASN A 44 -28.18 1.37 10.91
C ASN A 44 -26.99 2.32 11.15
N GLY A 45 -25.78 1.79 11.29
CA GLY A 45 -24.57 2.53 11.61
C GLY A 45 -24.35 2.75 13.10
N ASP A 46 -25.15 2.12 13.96
CA ASP A 46 -25.03 2.21 15.41
C ASP A 46 -23.93 1.28 15.92
N LEU A 47 -23.14 1.76 16.89
CA LEU A 47 -22.07 0.97 17.49
C LEU A 47 -22.65 -0.22 18.26
N VAL A 48 -22.19 -1.42 17.92
CA VAL A 48 -22.56 -2.68 18.59
C VAL A 48 -21.40 -3.32 19.34
N GLU A 49 -20.28 -2.61 19.41
CA GLU A 49 -19.04 -3.05 20.03
C GLU A 49 -18.47 -1.92 20.89
N SER A 50 -17.96 -2.27 22.08
CA SER A 50 -17.21 -1.34 22.93
C SER A 50 -15.70 -1.44 22.68
N PRO A 51 -14.90 -0.42 23.04
CA PRO A 51 -13.44 -0.50 22.99
C PRO A 51 -12.86 -1.75 23.69
N GLU A 52 -13.50 -2.21 24.77
CA GLU A 52 -13.09 -3.37 25.56
C GLU A 52 -13.24 -4.69 24.78
N ASP A 53 -14.19 -4.74 23.84
CA ASP A 53 -14.51 -5.93 23.05
C ASP A 53 -13.58 -6.12 21.84
N LEU A 54 -12.91 -5.04 21.39
CA LEU A 54 -12.09 -5.02 20.18
C LEU A 54 -10.98 -6.07 20.21
N PHE A 55 -10.13 -6.06 21.25
CA PHE A 55 -9.00 -6.99 21.33
C PHE A 55 -9.42 -8.44 21.59
N PRO A 56 -10.39 -8.73 22.49
CA PRO A 56 -10.95 -10.08 22.61
C PRO A 56 -11.49 -10.63 21.29
N ARG A 57 -12.23 -9.82 20.52
CA ARG A 57 -12.72 -10.22 19.20
C ARG A 57 -11.58 -10.57 18.25
N VAL A 58 -10.59 -9.69 18.12
CA VAL A 58 -9.47 -9.88 17.21
C VAL A 58 -8.66 -11.12 17.61
N ALA A 59 -8.37 -11.27 18.90
CA ALA A 59 -7.62 -12.40 19.45
C ALA A 59 -8.33 -13.74 19.20
N LYS A 60 -9.65 -13.82 19.44
CA LYS A 60 -10.46 -15.02 19.13
C LYS A 60 -10.32 -15.42 17.66
N ASN A 61 -10.42 -14.45 16.74
CA ASN A 61 -10.38 -14.76 15.30
C ASN A 61 -9.00 -15.22 14.83
N ILE A 62 -7.92 -14.57 15.28
CA ILE A 62 -6.56 -14.94 14.90
C ILE A 62 -6.17 -16.30 15.49
N ALA A 63 -6.51 -16.53 16.77
CA ALA A 63 -6.20 -17.78 17.46
C ALA A 63 -6.91 -19.01 16.86
N LEU A 64 -8.04 -18.82 16.16
CA LEU A 64 -8.78 -19.90 15.54
C LEU A 64 -7.95 -20.66 14.49
N ALA A 65 -6.93 -20.03 13.89
CA ALA A 65 -6.01 -20.71 12.98
C ALA A 65 -5.28 -21.89 13.64
N GLU A 66 -5.00 -21.81 14.95
CA GLU A 66 -4.39 -22.91 15.70
C GLU A 66 -5.29 -24.16 15.73
N ALA A 67 -6.61 -24.01 15.60
CA ALA A 67 -7.53 -25.14 15.55
C ALA A 67 -7.33 -25.97 14.27
N ALA A 68 -7.08 -25.30 13.13
CA ALA A 68 -6.79 -25.97 11.86
C ALA A 68 -5.44 -26.68 11.89
N PHE A 69 -4.38 -26.02 12.38
CA PHE A 69 -3.05 -26.65 12.49
C PHE A 69 -3.04 -27.80 13.50
N ALA A 70 -3.69 -27.63 14.65
CA ALA A 70 -3.84 -28.71 15.62
C ALA A 70 -4.69 -29.88 15.07
N ALA A 71 -5.59 -29.63 14.13
CA ALA A 71 -6.34 -30.68 13.45
C ALA A 71 -5.48 -31.47 12.44
N GLU A 72 -4.60 -30.80 11.69
CA GLU A 72 -3.69 -31.46 10.73
C GLU A 72 -2.63 -32.34 11.37
N GLU A 73 -2.18 -32.00 12.59
CA GLU A 73 -1.19 -32.78 13.35
C GLU A 73 -1.76 -34.09 13.93
N ARG A 74 -3.07 -34.33 13.78
CA ARG A 74 -3.76 -35.49 14.36
C ARG A 74 -4.03 -36.59 13.34
N ASP A 75 -4.00 -37.83 13.82
CA ASP A 75 -4.45 -38.99 13.04
C ASP A 75 -5.98 -39.01 12.83
N ASP A 76 -6.73 -38.37 13.73
CA ASP A 76 -8.19 -38.23 13.65
C ASP A 76 -8.55 -36.75 13.40
N PRO A 77 -9.09 -36.42 12.21
CA PRO A 77 -9.32 -35.05 11.79
C PRO A 77 -10.45 -34.43 12.60
N VAL A 78 -10.26 -33.18 13.05
CA VAL A 78 -11.34 -32.38 13.62
C VAL A 78 -12.32 -32.05 12.50
N THR A 79 -13.60 -32.37 12.71
CA THR A 79 -14.66 -32.04 11.76
C THR A 79 -15.48 -30.86 12.25
N VAL A 80 -16.04 -30.14 11.29
CA VAL A 80 -16.95 -29.00 11.49
C VAL A 80 -18.26 -29.23 10.75
N ARG A 81 -19.31 -28.54 11.17
CA ARG A 81 -20.68 -28.62 10.64
C ARG A 81 -21.22 -27.24 10.24
N PRO A 82 -22.26 -27.16 9.38
CA PRO A 82 -22.85 -25.89 8.96
C PRO A 82 -23.34 -24.99 10.11
N ASP A 83 -23.83 -25.55 11.22
CA ASP A 83 -24.29 -24.78 12.38
C ASP A 83 -23.17 -23.95 13.03
N GLN A 84 -21.92 -24.38 12.86
CA GLN A 84 -20.73 -23.72 13.42
C GLN A 84 -20.24 -22.54 12.56
N LEU A 85 -20.79 -22.32 11.36
CA LEU A 85 -20.51 -21.12 10.57
C LEU A 85 -20.89 -19.86 11.35
N LYS A 86 -20.21 -18.75 11.10
CA LYS A 86 -20.43 -17.47 11.82
C LYS A 86 -21.93 -17.14 11.97
N PRO A 87 -22.49 -17.13 13.19
CA PRO A 87 -23.94 -17.04 13.41
C PRO A 87 -24.62 -15.80 12.81
N GLY A 88 -23.89 -14.67 12.73
CA GLY A 88 -24.41 -13.40 12.23
C GLY A 88 -24.09 -13.07 10.77
N HIS A 89 -23.54 -14.01 10.00
CA HIS A 89 -23.14 -13.73 8.61
C HIS A 89 -24.39 -13.63 7.70
N PRO A 90 -24.55 -12.58 6.88
CA PRO A 90 -25.78 -12.38 6.12
C PRO A 90 -25.98 -13.43 5.00
N ARG A 91 -24.89 -13.97 4.48
CA ARG A 91 -24.88 -15.01 3.43
C ARG A 91 -24.51 -16.40 3.96
N ARG A 92 -25.06 -16.81 5.11
CA ARG A 92 -24.70 -18.07 5.78
C ARG A 92 -24.95 -19.32 4.95
N ASP A 93 -26.07 -19.40 4.23
CA ASP A 93 -26.37 -20.57 3.39
C ASP A 93 -25.43 -20.65 2.18
N GLU A 94 -25.03 -19.52 1.61
CA GLU A 94 -24.03 -19.50 0.55
C GLU A 94 -22.67 -19.96 1.08
N LEU A 95 -22.32 -19.54 2.30
CA LEU A 95 -21.12 -20.00 2.97
C LEU A 95 -21.16 -21.51 3.30
N ALA A 96 -22.34 -22.03 3.64
CA ALA A 96 -22.56 -23.45 3.83
C ALA A 96 -22.37 -24.20 2.51
N ALA A 97 -22.91 -23.70 1.41
CA ALA A 97 -22.72 -24.27 0.09
C ALA A 97 -21.24 -24.26 -0.34
N ASP A 98 -20.51 -23.18 -0.06
CA ASP A 98 -19.09 -23.04 -0.40
C ASP A 98 -18.21 -24.06 0.36
N VAL A 99 -18.48 -24.27 1.65
CA VAL A 99 -17.63 -25.11 2.52
C VAL A 99 -18.03 -26.59 2.45
N PHE A 100 -19.34 -26.88 2.39
CA PHE A 100 -19.86 -28.23 2.54
C PHE A 100 -20.31 -28.86 1.21
N GLY A 101 -20.65 -28.03 0.22
CA GLY A 101 -21.03 -28.44 -1.13
C GLY A 101 -22.31 -27.76 -1.63
N THR A 102 -22.45 -27.63 -2.95
CA THR A 102 -23.60 -26.96 -3.56
C THR A 102 -24.93 -27.54 -3.07
N GLY A 103 -25.80 -26.67 -2.56
CA GLY A 103 -27.12 -27.03 -2.04
C GLY A 103 -27.19 -27.27 -0.53
N THR A 104 -26.06 -27.23 0.18
CA THR A 104 -26.03 -27.30 1.65
C THR A 104 -26.50 -25.99 2.29
N THR A 105 -27.29 -26.10 3.35
CA THR A 105 -27.79 -25.03 4.21
C THR A 105 -27.26 -25.19 5.63
N VAL A 106 -27.46 -24.17 6.48
CA VAL A 106 -27.01 -24.20 7.88
C VAL A 106 -27.67 -25.29 8.76
N ASP A 107 -28.80 -25.84 8.32
CA ASP A 107 -29.58 -26.83 9.07
C ASP A 107 -29.24 -28.28 8.67
N ASP A 108 -28.36 -28.48 7.67
CA ASP A 108 -28.02 -29.81 7.18
C ASP A 108 -27.01 -30.53 8.09
N ASP A 109 -27.25 -31.82 8.33
CA ASP A 109 -26.40 -32.71 9.11
C ASP A 109 -25.26 -33.29 8.23
N VAL A 110 -24.35 -32.42 7.84
CA VAL A 110 -23.12 -32.77 7.10
C VAL A 110 -21.89 -32.28 7.85
N SER A 111 -20.75 -32.93 7.60
CA SER A 111 -19.49 -32.50 8.20
C SER A 111 -18.33 -32.53 7.20
N ARG A 112 -17.33 -31.68 7.47
CA ARG A 112 -16.08 -31.58 6.70
C ARG A 112 -14.91 -31.44 7.66
N PRO A 113 -13.69 -31.87 7.27
CA PRO A 113 -12.49 -31.54 8.03
C PRO A 113 -12.31 -30.02 8.16
N LEU A 114 -11.87 -29.57 9.33
CA LEU A 114 -11.40 -28.21 9.55
C LEU A 114 -10.00 -28.08 8.93
N THR A 115 -9.80 -27.08 8.05
CA THR A 115 -8.54 -26.88 7.33
C THR A 115 -8.12 -25.42 7.36
N PRO A 116 -6.84 -25.10 7.07
CA PRO A 116 -6.38 -23.71 6.95
C PRO A 116 -7.17 -22.87 5.95
N GLU A 117 -7.75 -23.49 4.91
CA GLU A 117 -8.53 -22.80 3.87
C GLU A 117 -9.94 -22.43 4.31
N ASN A 118 -10.58 -23.26 5.18
CA ASN A 118 -11.98 -23.06 5.57
C ASN A 118 -12.16 -22.50 6.98
N VAL A 119 -11.12 -22.50 7.83
CA VAL A 119 -11.21 -22.08 9.23
C VAL A 119 -11.74 -20.65 9.40
N ASN A 120 -11.43 -19.76 8.45
CA ASN A 120 -11.88 -18.37 8.46
C ASN A 120 -13.40 -18.20 8.26
N LYS A 121 -14.14 -19.27 7.93
CA LYS A 121 -15.60 -19.26 7.74
C LYS A 121 -16.37 -19.54 9.02
N PHE A 122 -15.71 -20.09 10.04
CA PHE A 122 -16.30 -20.48 11.31
C PHE A 122 -16.10 -19.41 12.39
N ALA A 123 -16.78 -19.59 13.53
CA ALA A 123 -16.61 -18.73 14.70
C ALA A 123 -15.84 -19.45 15.81
N TYR A 124 -15.02 -18.71 16.55
CA TYR A 124 -14.31 -19.23 17.72
C TYR A 124 -15.27 -19.90 18.71
N ASP A 125 -16.37 -19.22 19.04
CA ASP A 125 -17.31 -19.67 20.08
C ASP A 125 -18.13 -20.90 19.67
N THR A 126 -18.13 -21.29 18.39
CA THR A 126 -18.84 -22.48 17.89
C THR A 126 -17.90 -23.67 17.66
N VAL A 127 -16.65 -23.42 17.30
CA VAL A 127 -15.66 -24.49 17.02
C VAL A 127 -14.90 -24.89 18.27
N VAL A 128 -14.34 -23.92 19.00
CA VAL A 128 -13.40 -24.17 20.09
C VAL A 128 -13.97 -25.04 21.23
N PRO A 129 -15.24 -24.89 21.65
CA PRO A 129 -15.82 -25.76 22.67
C PRO A 129 -15.89 -27.24 22.29
N GLU A 130 -15.98 -27.55 20.98
CA GLU A 130 -16.06 -28.92 20.45
C GLU A 130 -14.68 -29.52 20.13
N LEU A 131 -13.59 -28.74 20.28
CA LEU A 131 -12.25 -29.24 20.02
C LEU A 131 -11.77 -30.25 21.09
N PRO A 132 -10.93 -31.22 20.70
CA PRO A 132 -10.19 -32.04 21.65
C PRO A 132 -9.37 -31.19 22.63
N ASP A 133 -9.22 -31.64 23.88
CA ASP A 133 -8.63 -30.86 24.98
C ASP A 133 -7.27 -30.23 24.64
N GLU A 134 -6.39 -30.96 23.97
CA GLU A 134 -5.06 -30.46 23.57
C GLU A 134 -5.15 -29.32 22.53
N ALA A 135 -5.97 -29.51 21.49
CA ALA A 135 -6.21 -28.49 20.47
C ALA A 135 -6.92 -27.26 21.07
N ARG A 136 -7.92 -27.49 21.94
CA ARG A 136 -8.63 -26.43 22.66
C ARG A 136 -7.68 -25.60 23.51
N SER A 137 -6.82 -26.25 24.31
CA SER A 137 -5.83 -25.55 25.15
C SER A 137 -4.90 -24.68 24.31
N ARG A 138 -4.38 -25.22 23.19
CA ARG A 138 -3.49 -24.48 22.28
C ARG A 138 -4.15 -23.22 21.72
N VAL A 139 -5.40 -23.33 21.27
CA VAL A 139 -6.18 -22.19 20.77
C VAL A 139 -6.46 -21.16 21.88
N GLU A 140 -6.84 -21.61 23.07
CA GLU A 140 -7.12 -20.73 24.22
C GLU A 140 -5.87 -20.02 24.74
N ASP A 141 -4.71 -20.70 24.74
CA ASP A 141 -3.41 -20.13 25.07
C ASP A 141 -3.03 -19.03 24.07
N ALA A 142 -3.12 -19.30 22.76
CA ALA A 142 -2.85 -18.32 21.72
C ALA A 142 -3.78 -17.11 21.80
N ARG A 143 -5.09 -17.33 22.06
CA ARG A 143 -6.05 -16.24 22.27
C ARG A 143 -5.62 -15.34 23.42
N ARG A 144 -5.31 -15.92 24.59
CA ARG A 144 -4.89 -15.17 25.78
C ARG A 144 -3.61 -14.37 25.52
N GLU A 145 -2.66 -14.95 24.81
CA GLU A 145 -1.42 -14.29 24.44
C GLU A 145 -1.65 -13.08 23.53
N PHE A 146 -2.36 -13.26 22.40
CA PHE A 146 -2.65 -12.15 21.50
C PHE A 146 -3.46 -11.03 22.16
N GLU A 147 -4.47 -11.39 22.95
CA GLU A 147 -5.27 -10.40 23.69
C GLU A 147 -4.42 -9.60 24.68
N SER A 148 -3.52 -10.27 25.43
CA SER A 148 -2.60 -9.63 26.35
C SER A 148 -1.63 -8.69 25.63
N LEU A 149 -1.07 -9.13 24.50
CA LEU A 149 -0.12 -8.33 23.72
C LEU A 149 -0.78 -7.09 23.11
N MET A 150 -2.00 -7.21 22.60
CA MET A 150 -2.77 -6.06 22.08
C MET A 150 -3.23 -5.13 23.18
N SER A 151 -3.76 -5.67 24.28
CA SER A 151 -4.26 -4.87 25.40
C SER A 151 -3.14 -4.13 26.14
N SER A 152 -1.90 -4.61 26.09
CA SER A 152 -0.71 -3.93 26.61
C SER A 152 0.00 -3.03 25.58
N LEU A 153 -0.57 -2.92 24.37
CA LEU A 153 0.01 -2.20 23.23
C LEU A 153 1.44 -2.68 22.88
N SER A 154 1.78 -3.91 23.26
CA SER A 154 3.07 -4.54 22.94
C SER A 154 3.10 -5.05 21.50
N PHE A 155 1.92 -5.32 20.95
CA PHE A 155 1.73 -5.70 19.56
C PHE A 155 0.41 -5.12 19.08
N MET A 156 0.39 -4.57 17.88
CA MET A 156 -0.85 -4.16 17.23
C MET A 156 -0.82 -4.64 15.79
N PRO A 157 -1.82 -5.43 15.34
CA PRO A 157 -1.89 -5.81 13.94
C PRO A 157 -2.29 -4.60 13.09
N ASN A 158 -2.19 -4.75 11.77
CA ASN A 158 -2.59 -3.70 10.85
C ASN A 158 -4.08 -3.34 11.00
N SER A 159 -4.49 -2.19 10.43
CA SER A 159 -5.87 -1.72 10.56
C SER A 159 -6.94 -2.68 10.01
N PRO A 160 -6.78 -3.29 8.81
CA PRO A 160 -7.73 -4.29 8.32
C PRO A 160 -7.96 -5.46 9.29
N THR A 161 -6.93 -5.92 10.00
CA THR A 161 -7.10 -6.96 11.02
C THR A 161 -8.02 -6.49 12.14
N LEU A 162 -7.81 -5.28 12.68
CA LEU A 162 -8.65 -4.73 13.75
C LEU A 162 -10.10 -4.50 13.29
N MET A 163 -10.28 -4.00 12.07
CA MET A 163 -11.58 -3.70 11.48
C MET A 163 -12.37 -4.97 11.14
N ASN A 164 -11.74 -5.91 10.44
CA ASN A 164 -12.44 -6.99 9.73
C ASN A 164 -12.39 -8.34 10.46
N ALA A 165 -11.58 -8.51 11.51
CA ALA A 165 -11.52 -9.77 12.24
C ALA A 165 -12.90 -10.17 12.78
N GLY A 166 -13.37 -11.34 12.35
CA GLY A 166 -14.68 -11.88 12.69
C GLY A 166 -15.87 -11.31 11.91
N ASP A 167 -15.64 -10.38 11.00
CA ASP A 167 -16.70 -9.79 10.17
C ASP A 167 -17.00 -10.67 8.94
N GLU A 168 -17.87 -10.22 8.04
CA GLU A 168 -18.22 -10.91 6.79
C GLU A 168 -17.00 -11.05 5.85
N LEU A 169 -16.34 -9.93 5.52
CA LEU A 169 -15.27 -9.92 4.51
C LEU A 169 -13.99 -10.65 4.95
N GLN A 170 -13.63 -10.58 6.25
CA GLN A 170 -12.46 -11.27 6.84
C GLN A 170 -11.13 -11.16 6.08
N GLN A 171 -10.95 -10.06 5.37
CA GLN A 171 -9.69 -9.70 4.76
C GLN A 171 -8.85 -8.95 5.81
N LEU A 172 -7.72 -9.53 6.23
CA LEU A 172 -6.92 -9.03 7.37
C LEU A 172 -5.58 -8.39 6.95
N SER A 173 -5.26 -8.37 5.65
CA SER A 173 -4.00 -7.86 5.10
C SER A 173 -4.14 -6.43 4.57
N ALA A 174 -3.18 -5.56 4.88
CA ALA A 174 -3.22 -4.16 4.41
C ALA A 174 -2.56 -3.91 3.06
N CYS A 175 -1.69 -4.80 2.60
CA CYS A 175 -0.76 -4.55 1.49
C CYS A 175 -0.96 -5.60 0.41
N PHE A 176 -1.12 -5.14 -0.82
CA PHE A 176 -1.30 -5.96 -2.00
C PHE A 176 -0.52 -5.36 -3.17
N VAL A 177 -0.10 -6.23 -4.08
CA VAL A 177 0.51 -5.88 -5.36
C VAL A 177 -0.10 -6.82 -6.39
N ASP A 178 -0.58 -6.25 -7.48
CA ASP A 178 -1.03 -6.94 -8.69
C ASP A 178 -0.79 -5.97 -9.84
N SER A 179 -0.25 -6.45 -10.95
CA SER A 179 0.24 -5.58 -12.01
C SER A 179 -0.34 -6.01 -13.34
N PRO A 180 -1.03 -5.11 -14.05
CA PRO A 180 -1.69 -5.48 -15.28
C PRO A 180 -0.66 -5.90 -16.32
N ALA A 181 -0.95 -6.99 -17.02
CA ALA A 181 -0.30 -7.35 -18.27
C ALA A 181 -0.73 -6.39 -19.39
N ASP A 182 0.03 -6.37 -20.48
CA ASP A 182 -0.23 -5.53 -21.65
C ASP A 182 -1.36 -6.11 -22.53
N ASP A 183 -2.52 -6.33 -21.92
CA ASP A 183 -3.75 -6.88 -22.50
C ASP A 183 -4.99 -6.22 -21.90
N ILE A 184 -6.03 -5.99 -22.72
CA ILE A 184 -7.19 -5.23 -22.28
C ILE A 184 -8.05 -5.98 -21.26
N ASP A 185 -8.14 -7.30 -21.37
CA ASP A 185 -8.94 -8.11 -20.45
C ASP A 185 -8.23 -8.17 -19.09
N ASP A 186 -6.90 -8.37 -19.11
CA ASP A 186 -6.08 -8.39 -17.89
C ASP A 186 -6.06 -7.03 -17.17
N ILE A 187 -5.92 -5.92 -17.93
CA ILE A 187 -6.02 -4.55 -17.37
C ILE A 187 -7.33 -4.34 -16.61
N HIS A 188 -8.45 -4.86 -17.11
CA HIS A 188 -9.74 -4.68 -16.46
C HIS A 188 -10.00 -5.71 -15.35
N GLU A 189 -9.43 -6.91 -15.44
CA GLU A 189 -9.48 -7.89 -14.37
C GLU A 189 -8.67 -7.41 -13.16
N THR A 190 -7.44 -6.90 -13.33
CA THR A 190 -6.65 -6.28 -12.25
C THR A 190 -7.39 -5.07 -11.63
N ALA A 191 -8.14 -4.29 -12.43
CA ALA A 191 -8.97 -3.21 -11.91
C ALA A 191 -10.09 -3.74 -11.02
N LYS A 192 -10.77 -4.82 -11.45
CA LYS A 192 -11.81 -5.48 -10.66
C LYS A 192 -11.26 -6.09 -9.37
N GLU A 193 -10.10 -6.72 -9.40
CA GLU A 193 -9.44 -7.25 -8.20
C GLU A 193 -9.06 -6.13 -7.23
N ALA A 194 -8.48 -5.04 -7.76
CA ALA A 194 -8.20 -3.85 -6.97
C ALA A 194 -9.45 -3.25 -6.31
N ALA A 195 -10.58 -3.21 -7.03
CA ALA A 195 -11.86 -2.78 -6.48
C ALA A 195 -12.29 -3.62 -5.26
N GLN A 196 -12.10 -4.94 -5.31
CA GLN A 196 -12.39 -5.85 -4.20
C GLN A 196 -11.43 -5.66 -3.02
N VAL A 197 -10.14 -5.39 -3.30
CA VAL A 197 -9.14 -5.04 -2.29
C VAL A 197 -9.51 -3.72 -1.59
N PHE A 198 -9.94 -2.70 -2.33
CA PHE A 198 -10.37 -1.42 -1.74
C PHE A 198 -11.65 -1.56 -0.93
N GLN A 199 -12.60 -2.37 -1.40
CA GLN A 199 -13.84 -2.67 -0.68
C GLN A 199 -13.56 -3.24 0.71
N SER A 200 -12.50 -4.05 0.82
CA SER A 200 -12.09 -4.69 2.07
C SER A 200 -11.08 -3.88 2.90
N GLY A 201 -10.65 -2.71 2.42
CA GLY A 201 -9.79 -1.77 3.16
C GLY A 201 -8.28 -1.97 2.95
N GLY A 202 -7.88 -2.78 1.96
CA GLY A 202 -6.50 -2.94 1.51
C GLY A 202 -5.99 -1.76 0.67
N GLY A 203 -4.66 -1.66 0.55
CA GLY A 203 -4.00 -0.77 -0.41
C GLY A 203 -3.28 -1.58 -1.48
N MET A 204 -3.23 -1.03 -2.70
CA MET A 204 -2.82 -1.74 -3.89
C MET A 204 -1.61 -1.10 -4.57
N GLY A 205 -0.69 -1.89 -5.09
CA GLY A 205 0.45 -1.44 -5.87
C GLY A 205 0.50 -2.06 -7.26
N TYR A 206 0.96 -1.30 -8.25
CA TYR A 206 0.96 -1.71 -9.66
C TYR A 206 2.27 -1.33 -10.35
N ALA A 207 2.80 -2.27 -11.14
CA ALA A 207 3.88 -2.04 -12.09
C ALA A 207 3.31 -1.63 -13.45
N PHE A 208 2.93 -0.35 -13.60
CA PHE A 208 2.36 0.15 -14.86
C PHE A 208 3.37 0.17 -16.02
N TRP A 209 4.67 0.07 -15.72
CA TRP A 209 5.74 -0.02 -16.72
C TRP A 209 5.71 -1.29 -17.58
N ARG A 210 4.86 -2.28 -17.26
CA ARG A 210 4.64 -3.45 -18.12
C ARG A 210 3.76 -3.15 -19.32
N LEU A 211 2.96 -2.10 -19.26
CA LEU A 211 2.08 -1.69 -20.33
C LEU A 211 2.89 -1.03 -21.45
N ARG A 212 2.45 -1.19 -22.70
CA ARG A 212 3.13 -0.56 -23.83
C ARG A 212 3.05 0.97 -23.78
N PRO A 213 4.07 1.68 -24.31
CA PRO A 213 4.11 3.13 -24.31
C PRO A 213 3.02 3.75 -25.20
N TYR A 214 2.78 5.05 -25.00
CA TYR A 214 1.94 5.84 -25.87
C TYR A 214 2.46 5.83 -27.31
N GLY A 215 1.56 5.70 -28.28
CA GLY A 215 1.91 5.65 -29.70
C GLY A 215 2.26 4.25 -30.24
N ASP A 216 2.48 3.25 -29.37
CA ASP A 216 2.80 1.89 -29.80
C ASP A 216 1.65 1.24 -30.59
N ALA A 217 1.97 0.40 -31.57
CA ALA A 217 0.97 -0.23 -32.43
C ALA A 217 0.07 -1.24 -31.68
N VAL A 218 -1.24 -1.13 -31.91
CA VAL A 218 -2.27 -2.06 -31.43
C VAL A 218 -2.73 -2.96 -32.57
N GLY A 219 -2.13 -4.16 -32.66
CA GLY A 219 -2.34 -5.07 -33.80
C GLY A 219 -3.78 -5.53 -34.03
N SER A 220 -4.62 -5.56 -32.99
CA SER A 220 -6.02 -6.00 -33.09
C SER A 220 -6.95 -4.95 -33.72
N THR A 221 -6.64 -3.66 -33.59
CA THR A 221 -7.48 -2.56 -34.08
C THR A 221 -6.82 -1.76 -35.20
N GLY A 222 -5.51 -1.90 -35.39
CA GLY A 222 -4.72 -1.08 -36.30
C GLY A 222 -4.51 0.37 -35.82
N GLY A 223 -4.89 0.66 -34.58
CA GLY A 223 -4.70 1.97 -33.94
C GLY A 223 -3.40 2.05 -33.13
N ILE A 224 -3.23 3.17 -32.43
CA ILE A 224 -2.12 3.44 -31.50
C ILE A 224 -2.58 3.25 -30.05
N ALA A 225 -1.64 2.90 -29.18
CA ALA A 225 -1.87 2.74 -27.76
C ALA A 225 -1.99 4.10 -27.06
N SER A 226 -2.83 4.16 -26.02
CA SER A 226 -3.04 5.36 -25.20
C SER A 226 -2.01 5.56 -24.09
N GLY A 227 -1.05 4.63 -23.95
CA GLY A 227 -0.05 4.60 -22.89
C GLY A 227 -0.59 4.28 -21.49
N PRO A 228 0.30 4.03 -20.50
CA PRO A 228 -0.06 3.57 -19.16
C PRO A 228 -0.79 4.63 -18.33
N ILE A 229 -0.43 5.91 -18.48
CA ILE A 229 -0.98 7.03 -17.68
C ILE A 229 -2.50 7.16 -17.89
N THR A 230 -2.99 6.83 -19.10
CA THR A 230 -4.43 6.81 -19.39
C THR A 230 -5.17 5.75 -18.58
N PHE A 231 -4.61 4.54 -18.44
CA PHE A 231 -5.21 3.49 -17.61
C PHE A 231 -5.12 3.80 -16.12
N MET A 232 -4.03 4.45 -15.67
CA MET A 232 -3.91 4.93 -14.29
C MET A 232 -5.07 5.86 -13.90
N ARG A 233 -5.57 6.69 -14.83
CA ARG A 233 -6.75 7.55 -14.57
C ARG A 233 -8.01 6.76 -14.30
N THR A 234 -8.24 5.68 -15.05
CA THR A 234 -9.36 4.77 -14.83
C THR A 234 -9.30 4.16 -13.43
N TYR A 235 -8.11 3.70 -13.03
CA TYR A 235 -7.88 3.14 -11.70
C TYR A 235 -8.04 4.19 -10.59
N ASP A 236 -7.61 5.43 -10.83
CA ASP A 236 -7.78 6.54 -9.89
C ASP A 236 -9.27 6.83 -9.64
N GLN A 237 -10.05 6.92 -10.71
CA GLN A 237 -11.49 7.16 -10.63
C GLN A 237 -12.25 6.01 -9.96
N MET A 238 -11.85 4.77 -10.24
CA MET A 238 -12.38 3.58 -9.60
C MET A 238 -12.11 3.62 -8.09
N CYS A 239 -10.87 3.89 -7.68
CA CYS A 239 -10.50 3.99 -6.27
C CYS A 239 -11.27 5.10 -5.54
N GLU A 240 -11.51 6.24 -6.21
CA GLU A 240 -12.33 7.31 -5.65
C GLU A 240 -13.77 6.86 -5.37
N THR A 241 -14.35 6.06 -6.27
CA THR A 241 -15.75 5.60 -6.20
C THR A 241 -15.97 4.60 -5.06
N ILE A 242 -14.97 3.77 -4.76
CA ILE A 242 -15.11 2.62 -3.83
C ILE A 242 -14.90 3.01 -2.36
N ALA A 243 -14.62 4.29 -2.06
CA ALA A 243 -14.33 4.78 -0.71
C ALA A 243 -15.28 4.19 0.37
N GLN A 244 -14.75 3.22 1.12
CA GLN A 244 -15.47 2.33 2.02
C GLN A 244 -16.28 3.11 3.05
N GLY A 245 -17.62 3.14 2.92
CA GLY A 245 -18.61 3.35 4.00
C GLY A 245 -18.35 4.46 5.04
N GLY A 246 -17.44 5.41 4.78
CA GLY A 246 -16.93 6.38 5.75
C GLY A 246 -15.68 6.01 6.59
N ALA A 247 -15.11 4.79 6.51
CA ALA A 247 -14.02 4.37 7.40
C ALA A 247 -12.58 4.51 6.83
N ARG A 248 -12.32 4.16 5.56
CA ARG A 248 -11.02 4.35 4.89
C ARG A 248 -11.16 4.63 3.38
N ARG A 249 -10.42 5.61 2.85
CA ARG A 249 -10.28 5.86 1.40
C ARG A 249 -9.26 4.86 0.84
N GLY A 250 -9.53 4.30 -0.35
CA GLY A 250 -8.56 3.45 -1.06
C GLY A 250 -7.23 4.18 -1.27
N ALA A 251 -6.14 3.42 -1.33
CA ALA A 251 -4.81 3.95 -1.53
C ALA A 251 -4.07 3.08 -2.55
N GLN A 252 -3.40 3.75 -3.48
CA GLN A 252 -2.75 3.10 -4.61
C GLN A 252 -1.28 3.52 -4.71
N MET A 253 -0.44 2.64 -5.25
CA MET A 253 0.95 2.90 -5.62
C MET A 253 1.13 2.58 -7.10
N GLY A 254 1.58 3.55 -7.88
CA GLY A 254 2.01 3.34 -9.26
C GLY A 254 3.53 3.32 -9.30
N VAL A 255 4.11 2.30 -9.93
CA VAL A 255 5.55 2.25 -10.22
C VAL A 255 5.78 2.30 -11.72
N MET A 256 6.68 3.18 -12.15
CA MET A 256 7.14 3.28 -13.54
C MET A 256 8.66 3.12 -13.58
N ARG A 257 9.19 2.17 -14.37
CA ARG A 257 10.64 2.00 -14.51
C ARG A 257 11.24 3.19 -15.25
N VAL A 258 12.43 3.64 -14.85
CA VAL A 258 13.14 4.77 -15.47
C VAL A 258 13.44 4.55 -16.96
N SER A 259 13.55 3.30 -17.42
CA SER A 259 13.74 2.95 -18.83
C SER A 259 12.47 2.95 -19.67
N HIS A 260 11.29 3.14 -19.08
CA HIS A 260 10.05 3.15 -19.84
C HIS A 260 9.90 4.45 -20.67
N PRO A 261 9.53 4.43 -21.96
CA PRO A 261 9.46 5.65 -22.79
C PRO A 261 8.54 6.73 -22.24
N ASP A 262 7.41 6.33 -21.62
CA ASP A 262 6.44 7.27 -21.02
C ASP A 262 6.83 7.72 -19.60
N VAL A 263 8.02 7.40 -19.09
CA VAL A 263 8.41 7.80 -17.72
C VAL A 263 8.44 9.30 -17.54
N ILE A 264 8.79 10.07 -18.59
CA ILE A 264 8.80 11.53 -18.52
C ILE A 264 7.41 12.07 -18.18
N GLN A 265 6.37 11.55 -18.84
CA GLN A 265 4.99 11.89 -18.53
C GLN A 265 4.60 11.47 -17.11
N PHE A 266 5.10 10.31 -16.66
CA PHE A 266 4.83 9.80 -15.32
C PHE A 266 5.47 10.66 -14.22
N ILE A 267 6.71 11.15 -14.43
CA ILE A 267 7.41 12.05 -13.51
C ILE A 267 6.59 13.32 -13.29
N HIS A 268 6.09 13.92 -14.37
CA HIS A 268 5.28 15.14 -14.30
C HIS A 268 3.79 14.90 -14.01
N ALA A 269 3.34 13.64 -13.88
CA ALA A 269 1.90 13.32 -13.85
C ALA A 269 1.13 13.95 -12.67
N LYS A 270 1.84 14.39 -11.63
CA LYS A 270 1.25 15.06 -10.46
C LYS A 270 1.72 16.51 -10.29
N ASN A 271 2.41 17.07 -11.29
CA ASN A 271 2.80 18.48 -11.31
C ASN A 271 1.56 19.38 -11.38
N LYS A 272 1.70 20.62 -10.92
CA LYS A 272 0.57 21.55 -10.77
C LYS A 272 -0.10 21.87 -12.10
N ASP A 273 0.71 22.15 -13.13
CA ASP A 273 0.27 22.45 -14.48
C ASP A 273 -0.48 21.27 -15.11
N VAL A 274 0.09 20.07 -15.08
CA VAL A 274 -0.54 18.84 -15.58
C VAL A 274 -1.86 18.57 -14.86
N SER A 275 -1.87 18.73 -13.53
CA SER A 275 -3.07 18.47 -12.72
C SER A 275 -4.17 19.49 -13.00
N LEU A 276 -3.82 20.76 -13.21
CA LEU A 276 -4.75 21.81 -13.62
C LEU A 276 -5.30 21.56 -15.02
N ALA A 277 -4.44 21.25 -16.00
CA ALA A 277 -4.83 20.95 -17.37
C ALA A 277 -5.88 19.83 -17.42
N HIS A 278 -5.68 18.77 -16.63
CA HIS A 278 -6.66 17.67 -16.54
C HIS A 278 -7.92 18.02 -15.75
N SER A 279 -7.76 18.60 -14.56
CA SER A 279 -8.90 18.83 -13.67
C SER A 279 -9.83 19.93 -14.17
N LEU A 280 -9.28 20.91 -14.89
CA LEU A 280 -10.05 21.98 -15.53
C LEU A 280 -10.50 21.61 -16.96
N ARG A 281 -10.07 20.45 -17.47
CA ARG A 281 -10.37 19.99 -18.84
C ARG A 281 -9.95 21.02 -19.90
N LEU A 282 -8.74 21.58 -19.75
CA LEU A 282 -8.22 22.58 -20.70
C LEU A 282 -7.91 21.99 -22.10
N ASN A 283 -7.92 20.66 -22.22
CA ASN A 283 -7.85 19.92 -23.49
C ASN A 283 -9.19 19.19 -23.74
N ASP A 284 -10.30 19.90 -23.75
CA ASP A 284 -11.61 19.35 -24.08
C ASP A 284 -11.77 19.27 -25.60
N PRO A 285 -11.95 18.07 -26.20
CA PRO A 285 -12.17 17.95 -27.65
C PRO A 285 -13.46 18.63 -28.14
N ASP A 286 -14.39 18.97 -27.24
CA ASP A 286 -15.57 19.79 -27.55
C ASP A 286 -15.29 21.30 -27.45
N ASP A 287 -14.10 21.70 -27.00
CA ASP A 287 -13.63 23.09 -26.99
C ASP A 287 -12.88 23.42 -28.30
N TYR A 288 -13.40 24.39 -29.03
CA TYR A 288 -12.89 24.80 -30.34
C TYR A 288 -11.66 25.71 -30.27
N THR A 289 -11.22 26.11 -29.07
CA THR A 289 -10.04 26.98 -28.89
C THR A 289 -8.76 26.21 -28.58
N HIS A 290 -8.83 25.00 -28.01
CA HIS A 290 -7.65 24.23 -27.58
C HIS A 290 -7.79 22.76 -27.95
N THR A 291 -7.14 22.34 -29.05
CA THR A 291 -7.23 20.97 -29.57
C THR A 291 -6.03 20.09 -29.24
N SER A 292 -5.03 20.60 -28.49
CA SER A 292 -3.82 19.84 -28.11
C SER A 292 -3.50 19.97 -26.63
N PHE A 293 -2.93 18.90 -26.07
CA PHE A 293 -2.57 18.86 -24.66
C PHE A 293 -1.43 19.84 -24.32
N SER A 294 -0.50 20.09 -25.25
CA SER A 294 0.57 21.08 -25.08
C SER A 294 0.01 22.49 -24.85
N ALA A 295 -1.02 22.90 -25.60
CA ALA A 295 -1.66 24.21 -25.42
C ALA A 295 -2.38 24.30 -24.07
N ALA A 296 -3.02 23.21 -23.65
CA ALA A 296 -3.65 23.11 -22.34
C ALA A 296 -2.62 23.21 -21.19
N LEU A 297 -1.40 22.69 -21.39
CA LEU A 297 -0.33 22.78 -20.41
C LEU A 297 0.22 24.21 -20.31
N GLU A 298 0.41 24.89 -21.45
CA GLU A 298 0.80 26.31 -21.48
C GLU A 298 -0.23 27.18 -20.74
N GLU A 299 -1.53 26.99 -21.01
CA GLU A 299 -2.60 27.71 -20.29
C GLU A 299 -2.57 27.40 -18.78
N ALA A 300 -2.40 26.13 -18.41
CA ALA A 300 -2.30 25.76 -17.00
C ALA A 300 -1.11 26.42 -16.30
N ARG A 301 0.02 26.59 -16.98
CA ARG A 301 1.21 27.29 -16.48
C ARG A 301 0.94 28.78 -16.26
N GLU A 302 0.12 29.42 -17.09
CA GLU A 302 -0.30 30.82 -16.88
C GLU A 302 -1.15 31.02 -15.60
N LEU A 303 -1.77 29.96 -15.09
CA LEU A 303 -2.52 30.00 -13.83
C LEU A 303 -1.65 29.89 -12.58
N ILE A 304 -0.34 29.63 -12.75
CA ILE A 304 0.65 29.52 -11.69
C ILE A 304 1.44 30.83 -11.66
N ASP A 305 1.55 31.47 -10.49
CA ASP A 305 2.34 32.70 -10.38
C ASP A 305 3.86 32.43 -10.35
N GLU A 306 4.66 33.51 -10.38
CA GLU A 306 6.13 33.45 -10.40
C GLU A 306 6.73 32.75 -9.18
N ASP A 307 5.99 32.68 -8.06
CA ASP A 307 6.38 31.98 -6.83
C ASP A 307 5.88 30.51 -6.82
N GLY A 308 5.34 30.01 -7.93
CA GLY A 308 4.78 28.66 -8.04
C GLY A 308 3.45 28.46 -7.31
N LYS A 309 2.77 29.54 -6.88
CA LYS A 309 1.52 29.48 -6.11
C LYS A 309 0.32 29.48 -7.05
N VAL A 310 -0.63 28.57 -6.75
CA VAL A 310 -1.90 28.45 -7.47
C VAL A 310 -2.99 29.27 -6.74
N PRO A 311 -3.86 30.00 -7.47
CA PRO A 311 -4.99 30.73 -6.90
C PRO A 311 -5.81 29.86 -5.94
N LYS A 312 -6.19 30.43 -4.78
CA LYS A 312 -6.85 29.68 -3.69
C LYS A 312 -8.08 28.87 -4.13
N HIS A 313 -8.82 29.36 -5.12
CA HIS A 313 -10.01 28.69 -5.64
C HIS A 313 -9.71 27.49 -6.57
N LEU A 314 -8.49 27.40 -7.10
CA LEU A 314 -8.02 26.31 -7.98
C LEU A 314 -7.16 25.27 -7.27
N ARG A 315 -6.76 25.50 -6.02
CA ARG A 315 -5.88 24.58 -5.26
C ARG A 315 -6.42 23.15 -5.16
N ASN A 316 -7.74 22.97 -5.13
CA ASN A 316 -8.33 21.62 -5.12
C ASN A 316 -8.18 20.90 -6.47
N ALA A 317 -8.11 21.65 -7.58
CA ALA A 317 -7.94 21.09 -8.92
C ALA A 317 -6.50 20.57 -9.14
N VAL A 318 -5.52 21.17 -8.45
CA VAL A 318 -4.13 20.69 -8.44
C VAL A 318 -4.00 19.29 -7.84
N GLU A 319 -4.86 18.93 -6.90
CA GLU A 319 -4.87 17.59 -6.29
C GLU A 319 -5.81 16.61 -7.02
N GLY A 320 -6.46 17.02 -8.11
CA GLY A 320 -7.53 16.23 -8.75
C GLY A 320 -7.02 15.08 -9.63
N HIS A 321 -5.85 15.23 -10.24
CA HIS A 321 -5.29 14.24 -11.14
C HIS A 321 -4.45 13.20 -10.37
N LEU A 322 -4.77 11.91 -10.51
CA LEU A 322 -4.07 10.79 -9.83
C LEU A 322 -4.04 10.94 -8.30
N SER A 323 -5.12 11.48 -7.72
CA SER A 323 -5.21 11.89 -6.31
C SER A 323 -5.15 10.72 -5.32
N ASN A 324 -5.48 9.51 -5.77
CA ASN A 324 -5.49 8.29 -4.97
C ASN A 324 -4.20 7.47 -5.12
N PHE A 325 -3.28 7.87 -6.01
CA PHE A 325 -1.97 7.27 -6.19
C PHE A 325 -0.89 8.02 -5.41
N ASN A 326 -0.01 7.25 -4.78
CA ASN A 326 1.40 7.61 -4.69
C ASN A 326 2.10 7.06 -5.94
N ILE A 327 3.14 7.75 -6.41
CA ILE A 327 3.89 7.34 -7.61
C ILE A 327 5.37 7.23 -7.28
N SER A 328 6.05 6.26 -7.88
CA SER A 328 7.50 6.11 -7.71
C SER A 328 8.17 5.66 -8.99
N VAL A 329 9.33 6.26 -9.27
CA VAL A 329 10.18 5.84 -10.38
C VAL A 329 11.04 4.66 -9.92
N GLY A 330 10.94 3.57 -10.66
CA GLY A 330 11.76 2.37 -10.53
C GLY A 330 13.12 2.60 -11.17
N VAL A 331 14.09 3.03 -10.37
CA VAL A 331 15.47 3.27 -10.82
C VAL A 331 16.26 1.97 -10.89
N THR A 332 17.17 1.92 -11.87
CA THR A 332 18.05 0.79 -12.17
C THR A 332 19.49 1.17 -11.93
N ASP A 333 20.36 0.19 -11.71
CA ASP A 333 21.79 0.40 -11.54
C ASP A 333 22.39 1.01 -12.82
N GLU A 334 21.93 0.59 -14.00
CA GLU A 334 22.33 1.19 -15.29
C GLU A 334 22.04 2.69 -15.37
N PHE A 335 20.87 3.12 -14.92
CA PHE A 335 20.52 4.55 -14.89
C PHE A 335 21.39 5.32 -13.89
N MET A 336 21.64 4.74 -12.72
CA MET A 336 22.47 5.37 -11.70
C MET A 336 23.94 5.48 -12.16
N GLU A 337 24.45 4.49 -12.89
CA GLU A 337 25.78 4.53 -13.50
C GLU A 337 25.86 5.63 -14.57
N ALA A 338 24.88 5.70 -15.48
CA ALA A 338 24.80 6.76 -16.49
C ALA A 338 24.75 8.16 -15.86
N LEU A 339 24.02 8.32 -14.75
CA LEU A 339 23.98 9.56 -13.99
C LEU A 339 25.34 9.90 -13.36
N GLU A 340 26.03 8.92 -12.78
CA GLU A 340 27.35 9.13 -12.16
C GLU A 340 28.42 9.51 -13.20
N THR A 341 28.36 8.94 -14.41
CA THR A 341 29.31 9.17 -15.49
C THR A 341 28.97 10.37 -16.38
N GLY A 342 27.77 10.95 -16.24
CA GLY A 342 27.29 12.04 -17.09
C GLY A 342 26.94 11.58 -18.50
N GLU A 343 26.50 10.33 -18.65
CA GLU A 343 26.14 9.71 -19.92
C GLU A 343 24.64 9.84 -20.22
N ALA A 344 24.30 9.60 -21.48
CA ALA A 344 22.91 9.50 -21.90
C ALA A 344 22.36 8.10 -21.58
N PHE A 345 21.10 8.07 -21.18
CA PHE A 345 20.39 6.85 -20.84
C PHE A 345 19.50 6.41 -22.00
N THR A 346 19.47 5.10 -22.29
CA THR A 346 18.67 4.53 -23.37
C THR A 346 17.39 3.90 -22.83
N PHE A 347 16.26 4.18 -23.47
CA PHE A 347 14.96 3.68 -23.04
C PHE A 347 14.63 2.35 -23.72
N THR A 348 13.87 1.50 -23.03
CA THR A 348 13.52 0.15 -23.47
C THR A 348 12.03 0.04 -23.69
N ASN A 349 11.61 -0.50 -24.84
CA ASN A 349 10.19 -0.83 -25.03
C ASN A 349 9.87 -2.12 -24.23
N PRO A 350 8.94 -2.09 -23.26
CA PRO A 350 8.68 -3.22 -22.37
C PRO A 350 8.11 -4.46 -23.08
N ARG A 351 7.58 -4.32 -24.30
CA ARG A 351 7.07 -5.46 -25.09
C ARG A 351 8.16 -6.21 -25.81
N THR A 352 9.16 -5.50 -26.32
CA THR A 352 10.22 -6.08 -27.14
C THR A 352 11.46 -6.39 -26.32
N GLY A 353 11.69 -5.65 -25.22
CA GLY A 353 12.95 -5.68 -24.47
C GLY A 353 14.11 -5.00 -25.21
N GLU A 354 13.83 -4.36 -26.34
CA GLU A 354 14.82 -3.69 -27.20
C GLU A 354 14.81 -2.17 -26.96
N PRO A 355 15.87 -1.44 -27.36
CA PRO A 355 15.87 0.02 -27.35
C PRO A 355 14.64 0.59 -28.09
N HIS A 356 13.95 1.53 -27.45
CA HIS A 356 12.75 2.14 -28.02
C HIS A 356 13.13 3.06 -29.18
N VAL A 357 12.44 2.93 -30.32
CA VAL A 357 12.63 3.81 -31.47
C VAL A 357 11.59 4.92 -31.39
N VAL A 358 12.05 6.17 -31.48
CA VAL A 358 11.21 7.37 -31.34
C VAL A 358 10.13 7.40 -32.42
N THR A 359 8.87 7.40 -31.99
CA THR A 359 7.70 7.68 -32.85
C THR A 359 7.35 9.17 -32.83
N PRO A 360 6.51 9.67 -33.76
CA PRO A 360 5.99 11.04 -33.68
C PRO A 360 5.34 11.35 -32.32
N GLU A 361 4.61 10.39 -31.76
CA GLU A 361 3.98 10.49 -30.44
C GLU A 361 4.99 10.54 -29.30
N THR A 362 6.10 9.78 -29.41
CA THR A 362 7.22 9.85 -28.48
C THR A 362 7.84 11.25 -28.52
N LYS A 363 8.10 11.78 -29.73
CA LYS A 363 8.66 13.12 -29.91
C LYS A 363 7.75 14.20 -29.31
N GLU A 364 6.45 14.15 -29.59
CA GLU A 364 5.46 15.04 -28.99
C GLU A 364 5.49 14.98 -27.45
N LEU A 365 5.58 13.78 -26.87
CA LEU A 365 5.66 13.58 -25.42
C LEU A 365 6.86 14.29 -24.80
N TYR A 366 8.05 14.14 -25.39
CA TYR A 366 9.28 14.74 -24.87
C TYR A 366 9.34 16.25 -25.13
N ASP A 367 8.78 16.73 -26.24
CA ASP A 367 8.64 18.17 -26.52
C ASP A 367 7.80 18.88 -25.43
N MET A 368 6.71 18.26 -24.95
CA MET A 368 5.85 18.82 -23.90
C MET A 368 6.56 19.06 -22.56
N HIS A 369 7.59 18.26 -22.29
CA HIS A 369 8.34 18.28 -21.04
C HIS A 369 9.74 18.86 -21.21
N GLY A 370 10.00 19.60 -22.30
CA GLY A 370 11.25 20.33 -22.48
C GLY A 370 12.45 19.50 -22.91
N LEU A 371 12.29 18.19 -23.13
CA LEU A 371 13.36 17.27 -23.55
C LEU A 371 13.37 17.00 -25.06
N GLY A 372 12.59 17.79 -25.80
CA GLY A 372 12.44 17.67 -27.24
C GLY A 372 13.75 17.67 -28.02
N GLU A 373 14.70 18.54 -27.66
CA GLU A 373 15.96 18.70 -28.40
C GLU A 373 16.85 17.44 -28.41
N TYR A 374 16.61 16.52 -27.47
CA TYR A 374 17.33 15.27 -27.37
C TYR A 374 16.71 14.12 -28.20
N VAL A 375 15.53 14.35 -28.78
CA VAL A 375 14.68 13.29 -29.32
C VAL A 375 14.37 13.53 -30.79
N GLU A 376 14.72 12.57 -31.64
CA GLU A 376 14.51 12.62 -33.10
C GLU A 376 13.78 11.37 -33.62
N VAL A 377 12.75 11.58 -34.45
CA VAL A 377 11.88 10.49 -34.93
C VAL A 377 12.66 9.49 -35.80
N GLY A 378 12.52 8.21 -35.47
CA GLY A 378 13.20 7.11 -36.15
C GLY A 378 14.58 6.77 -35.57
N GLU A 379 15.08 7.55 -34.60
CA GLU A 379 16.30 7.22 -33.85
C GLU A 379 15.98 6.45 -32.57
N VAL A 380 17.00 5.88 -31.93
CA VAL A 380 16.86 5.26 -30.61
C VAL A 380 16.64 6.37 -29.58
N LEU A 381 15.59 6.23 -28.76
CA LEU A 381 15.29 7.18 -27.70
C LEU A 381 16.39 7.12 -26.64
N SER A 382 17.11 8.23 -26.49
CA SER A 382 18.12 8.41 -25.47
C SER A 382 18.19 9.89 -25.06
N VAL A 383 18.29 10.13 -23.75
CA VAL A 383 18.40 11.49 -23.19
C VAL A 383 19.49 11.51 -22.12
N PRO A 384 20.15 12.65 -21.84
CA PRO A 384 21.10 12.76 -20.74
C PRO A 384 20.46 12.33 -19.42
N ALA A 385 21.12 11.45 -18.65
CA ALA A 385 20.56 10.94 -17.39
C ALA A 385 20.33 12.07 -16.36
N GLU A 386 21.16 13.12 -16.41
CA GLU A 386 21.05 14.32 -15.56
C GLU A 386 19.75 15.10 -15.77
N GLU A 387 19.21 15.13 -16.99
CA GLU A 387 17.95 15.83 -17.30
C GLU A 387 16.76 15.11 -16.64
N LEU A 388 16.65 13.78 -16.84
CA LEU A 388 15.63 12.97 -16.17
C LEU A 388 15.74 13.03 -14.65
N TRP A 389 16.97 12.99 -14.12
CA TRP A 389 17.20 13.09 -12.68
C TRP A 389 16.75 14.45 -12.13
N SER A 390 17.00 15.52 -12.89
CA SER A 390 16.55 16.86 -12.52
C SER A 390 15.03 16.95 -12.46
N ASP A 391 14.31 16.40 -13.45
CA ASP A 391 12.84 16.37 -13.45
C ASP A 391 12.28 15.57 -12.26
N ILE A 392 12.90 14.43 -11.92
CA ILE A 392 12.52 13.62 -10.75
C ILE A 392 12.69 14.43 -9.46
N VAL A 393 13.84 15.08 -9.29
CA VAL A 393 14.16 15.86 -8.09
C VAL A 393 13.25 17.08 -7.97
N GLU A 394 12.98 17.76 -9.09
CA GLU A 394 12.10 18.93 -9.13
C GLU A 394 10.66 18.55 -8.77
N GLY A 395 10.09 17.52 -9.39
CA GLY A 395 8.75 17.04 -9.02
C GLY A 395 8.66 16.66 -7.54
N ALA A 396 9.63 15.89 -7.05
CA ALA A 396 9.71 15.49 -5.66
C ALA A 396 9.82 16.70 -4.71
N HIS A 397 10.55 17.74 -5.12
CA HIS A 397 10.64 19.00 -4.38
C HIS A 397 9.31 19.77 -4.36
N GLU A 398 8.63 19.86 -5.51
CA GLU A 398 7.42 20.65 -5.66
C GLU A 398 6.23 20.08 -4.87
N ASN A 399 6.07 18.76 -4.86
CA ASN A 399 4.85 18.13 -4.35
C ASN A 399 5.06 16.80 -3.60
N GLY A 400 6.31 16.36 -3.43
CA GLY A 400 6.65 15.10 -2.75
C GLY A 400 6.54 13.86 -3.62
N GLU A 401 6.34 14.00 -4.93
CA GLU A 401 6.23 12.91 -5.91
C GLU A 401 7.01 13.27 -7.19
N PRO A 402 7.63 12.30 -7.88
CA PRO A 402 7.62 10.88 -7.57
C PRO A 402 8.62 10.49 -6.49
N GLY A 403 8.30 9.44 -5.74
CA GLY A 403 9.28 8.73 -4.93
C GLY A 403 10.23 7.89 -5.79
N LEU A 404 11.19 7.21 -5.15
CA LEU A 404 12.12 6.29 -5.81
C LEU A 404 11.98 4.88 -5.25
N ILE A 405 12.13 3.88 -6.13
CA ILE A 405 12.28 2.47 -5.76
C ILE A 405 13.43 1.84 -6.54
N TYR A 406 14.42 1.32 -5.82
CA TYR A 406 15.54 0.57 -6.40
C TYR A 406 15.12 -0.87 -6.67
N LEU A 407 14.48 -1.12 -7.81
CA LEU A 407 13.87 -2.43 -8.13
C LEU A 407 14.90 -3.55 -8.14
N GLU A 408 16.09 -3.32 -8.67
CA GLU A 408 17.18 -4.30 -8.74
C GLU A 408 17.64 -4.67 -7.33
N ARG A 409 17.97 -3.68 -6.49
CA ARG A 409 18.35 -3.91 -5.09
C ARG A 409 17.28 -4.66 -4.29
N VAL A 410 15.99 -4.36 -4.51
CA VAL A 410 14.89 -5.07 -3.84
C VAL A 410 14.86 -6.54 -4.23
N ASN A 411 15.14 -6.85 -5.50
CA ASN A 411 15.16 -8.20 -6.01
C ASN A 411 16.45 -8.96 -5.63
N GLU A 412 17.61 -8.30 -5.58
CA GLU A 412 18.85 -8.86 -5.04
C GLU A 412 18.70 -9.27 -3.56
N ALA A 413 17.98 -8.46 -2.79
CA ALA A 413 17.70 -8.73 -1.38
C ALA A 413 16.51 -9.70 -1.17
N HIS A 414 15.91 -10.20 -2.24
CA HIS A 414 14.74 -11.05 -2.17
C HIS A 414 15.08 -12.42 -1.55
N SER A 415 14.10 -13.04 -0.89
CA SER A 415 14.29 -14.38 -0.31
C SER A 415 14.29 -15.51 -1.35
N PHE A 416 13.83 -15.22 -2.57
CA PHE A 416 13.93 -16.11 -3.73
C PHE A 416 15.03 -15.60 -4.64
N ASP A 417 15.76 -16.54 -5.25
CA ASP A 417 16.63 -16.24 -6.38
C ASP A 417 15.73 -15.94 -7.59
N VAL A 418 15.62 -14.65 -7.94
CA VAL A 418 14.75 -14.20 -9.03
C VAL A 418 15.37 -14.43 -10.41
N GLU A 419 16.67 -14.75 -10.50
CA GLU A 419 17.29 -15.15 -11.77
C GLU A 419 16.85 -16.58 -12.13
N GLU A 420 16.82 -17.47 -11.12
CA GLU A 420 16.29 -18.83 -11.29
C GLU A 420 14.75 -18.86 -11.34
N HIS A 421 14.08 -17.94 -10.62
CA HIS A 421 12.63 -17.85 -10.48
C HIS A 421 12.09 -16.45 -10.84
N PRO A 422 12.08 -16.07 -12.12
CA PRO A 422 11.63 -14.74 -12.55
C PRO A 422 10.16 -14.47 -12.22
N GLU A 423 9.33 -15.50 -12.05
CA GLU A 423 7.94 -15.38 -11.59
C GLU A 423 7.80 -14.82 -10.16
N HIS A 424 8.88 -14.78 -9.38
CA HIS A 424 8.91 -14.26 -8.02
C HIS A 424 9.50 -12.84 -7.93
N GLN A 425 9.79 -12.21 -9.06
CA GLN A 425 10.32 -10.86 -9.10
C GLN A 425 9.33 -9.85 -8.50
N ILE A 426 9.83 -8.95 -7.65
CA ILE A 426 9.08 -7.79 -7.17
C ILE A 426 9.13 -6.71 -8.26
N LEU A 427 7.96 -6.35 -8.78
CA LEU A 427 7.81 -5.36 -9.86
C LEU A 427 7.30 -4.00 -9.35
N ALA A 428 6.69 -3.97 -8.17
CA ALA A 428 6.08 -2.80 -7.54
C ALA A 428 5.97 -2.99 -6.02
N THR A 429 5.66 -1.91 -5.30
CA THR A 429 5.40 -1.92 -3.85
C THR A 429 3.96 -1.53 -3.55
N ASN A 430 3.52 -1.81 -2.33
CA ASN A 430 2.29 -1.25 -1.80
C ASN A 430 2.46 0.26 -1.45
N PRO A 431 1.37 1.00 -1.16
CA PRO A 431 1.40 2.46 -0.96
C PRO A 431 2.14 3.01 0.27
N CYS A 432 2.87 2.20 1.02
CA CYS A 432 3.56 2.64 2.23
C CYS A 432 5.07 2.52 2.06
N VAL A 433 5.80 3.48 2.63
CA VAL A 433 7.26 3.46 2.69
C VAL A 433 7.73 2.86 4.03
N THR A 434 9.00 2.51 4.12
CA THR A 434 9.61 1.97 5.33
C THR A 434 10.12 3.10 6.23
N GLY A 435 10.39 2.83 7.51
CA GLY A 435 10.78 3.86 8.48
C GLY A 435 12.17 4.46 8.22
N ASP A 436 13.04 3.72 7.56
CA ASP A 436 14.33 4.16 7.04
C ASP A 436 14.22 5.06 5.79
N SER A 437 13.03 5.22 5.21
CA SER A 437 12.82 6.10 4.07
C SER A 437 13.15 7.55 4.46
N LEU A 438 14.10 8.16 3.76
CA LEU A 438 14.54 9.52 4.05
C LEU A 438 13.52 10.55 3.57
N ILE A 439 13.14 11.47 4.45
CA ILE A 439 12.26 12.59 4.17
C ILE A 439 13.11 13.87 4.28
N SER A 440 13.00 14.76 3.30
CA SER A 440 13.66 16.05 3.34
C SER A 440 12.99 16.98 4.35
N THR A 441 13.76 17.58 5.25
CA THR A 441 13.28 18.45 6.34
C THR A 441 14.19 19.67 6.48
N GLU A 442 13.84 20.59 7.38
CA GLU A 442 14.68 21.73 7.76
C GLU A 442 16.07 21.37 8.31
N ASP A 443 16.22 20.16 8.85
CA ASP A 443 17.48 19.64 9.38
C ASP A 443 18.21 18.72 8.37
N GLY A 444 17.75 18.68 7.11
CA GLY A 444 18.27 17.80 6.07
C GLY A 444 17.45 16.52 5.87
N LEU A 445 18.07 15.48 5.30
CA LEU A 445 17.42 14.18 5.10
C LEU A 445 17.29 13.44 6.44
N VAL A 446 16.05 13.28 6.89
CA VAL A 446 15.72 12.61 8.16
C VAL A 446 14.92 11.34 7.86
N PRO A 447 15.29 10.16 8.39
CA PRO A 447 14.47 8.97 8.28
C PRO A 447 13.04 9.22 8.75
N ALA A 448 12.06 8.66 8.05
CA ALA A 448 10.65 8.79 8.40
C ALA A 448 10.38 8.33 9.85
N GLU A 449 11.17 7.38 10.35
CA GLU A 449 11.11 6.86 11.72
C GLU A 449 11.54 7.90 12.75
N GLU A 450 12.61 8.62 12.47
CA GLU A 450 13.06 9.72 13.31
C GLU A 450 12.03 10.86 13.33
N LEU A 451 11.43 11.20 12.19
CA LEU A 451 10.33 12.16 12.13
C LEU A 451 9.10 11.72 12.93
N TYR A 452 8.78 10.42 12.91
CA TYR A 452 7.70 9.88 13.72
C TYR A 452 8.02 9.94 15.22
N GLU A 453 9.23 9.53 15.62
CA GLU A 453 9.68 9.47 17.00
C GLU A 453 9.68 10.86 17.66
N GLN A 454 10.01 11.89 16.89
CA GLN A 454 9.98 13.28 17.35
C GLN A 454 8.55 13.77 17.66
N GLY A 455 7.51 13.19 17.05
CA GLY A 455 6.11 13.36 17.47
C GLY A 455 5.48 14.74 17.23
N VAL A 456 6.16 15.64 16.52
CA VAL A 456 5.67 16.98 16.16
C VAL A 456 5.65 17.12 14.64
N ALA A 457 4.62 17.76 14.09
CA ALA A 457 4.63 18.17 12.68
C ALA A 457 5.80 19.13 12.46
N ARG A 458 6.74 18.77 11.58
CA ARG A 458 7.85 19.64 11.17
C ARG A 458 7.41 20.45 9.97
N ASP A 459 7.87 21.69 9.91
CA ASP A 459 7.82 22.44 8.67
C ASP A 459 8.83 21.80 7.70
N VAL A 460 8.41 21.53 6.47
CA VAL A 460 9.27 21.01 5.41
C VAL A 460 10.00 22.20 4.80
N VAL A 461 11.32 22.10 4.62
CA VAL A 461 12.06 23.16 3.93
C VAL A 461 11.73 23.12 2.44
N VAL A 462 11.21 24.24 1.99
CA VAL A 462 11.01 24.58 0.58
C VAL A 462 12.14 25.52 0.20
N ASP A 463 12.68 25.39 -1.01
CA ASP A 463 13.85 26.15 -1.43
C ASP A 463 13.52 27.66 -1.49
N GLY A 464 14.15 28.43 -0.59
CA GLY A 464 13.97 29.89 -0.51
C GLY A 464 14.53 30.67 -1.69
N ARG A 465 15.03 30.01 -2.74
CA ARG A 465 15.43 30.64 -4.00
C ARG A 465 14.25 30.98 -4.91
N LEU A 466 13.06 30.40 -4.66
CA LEU A 466 11.86 30.55 -5.50
C LEU A 466 10.66 31.16 -4.75
N SER A 467 10.74 31.39 -3.43
CA SER A 467 9.69 32.10 -2.68
C SER A 467 10.24 32.70 -1.37
N GLU A 468 9.58 33.73 -0.82
CA GLU A 468 9.92 34.31 0.50
C GLU A 468 9.66 33.36 1.68
N ASP A 469 8.89 32.29 1.48
CA ASP A 469 8.57 31.29 2.50
C ASP A 469 9.54 30.09 2.39
N THR A 470 10.42 29.91 3.37
CA THR A 470 11.41 28.80 3.43
C THR A 470 10.90 27.54 4.13
N LEU A 471 9.66 27.55 4.63
CA LEU A 471 9.08 26.52 5.51
C LEU A 471 7.58 26.31 5.19
N ALA A 472 7.16 25.05 4.99
CA ALA A 472 5.76 24.68 4.76
C ALA A 472 5.25 23.67 5.79
N GLU A 473 4.08 23.92 6.39
CA GLU A 473 3.46 23.02 7.39
C GLU A 473 3.11 21.65 6.77
N ALA A 474 3.80 20.58 7.16
CA ALA A 474 3.46 19.20 6.81
C ALA A 474 2.48 18.56 7.80
N SER A 475 1.68 17.60 7.34
CA SER A 475 0.99 16.70 8.28
C SER A 475 2.00 15.80 9.00
N SER A 476 1.76 15.48 10.28
CA SER A 476 2.67 14.62 11.02
C SER A 476 2.79 13.22 10.40
N VAL A 477 3.99 12.67 10.46
CA VAL A 477 4.31 11.31 10.03
C VAL A 477 3.72 10.32 11.04
N TYR A 478 3.12 9.20 10.57
CA TYR A 478 2.49 8.21 11.46
C TYR A 478 3.03 6.80 11.21
N LYS A 479 3.46 6.14 12.29
CA LYS A 479 3.91 4.75 12.29
C LYS A 479 2.76 3.78 12.06
N THR A 480 3.01 2.82 11.18
CA THR A 480 2.04 1.78 10.75
C THR A 480 2.41 0.39 11.26
N GLY A 481 3.61 0.20 11.82
CA GLY A 481 4.07 -1.03 12.48
C GLY A 481 5.60 -1.10 12.65
N GLU A 482 6.10 -2.16 13.30
CA GLU A 482 7.52 -2.57 13.37
C GLU A 482 7.65 -4.03 12.91
N LYS A 483 8.72 -4.37 12.16
CA LYS A 483 9.08 -5.77 11.91
C LYS A 483 10.52 -6.02 12.35
N GLY A 484 10.76 -7.15 13.01
CA GLY A 484 12.12 -7.55 13.40
C GLY A 484 12.94 -8.05 12.20
N ARG A 485 14.27 -7.88 12.26
CA ARG A 485 15.22 -8.47 11.31
C ARG A 485 16.03 -9.56 12.02
N LEU A 486 15.99 -10.79 11.49
CA LEU A 486 16.84 -11.90 11.94
C LEU A 486 18.06 -12.00 11.01
N GLN A 487 19.25 -11.69 11.51
CA GLN A 487 20.50 -11.74 10.74
C GLN A 487 21.32 -12.98 11.11
N ALA A 488 21.65 -13.81 10.12
CA ALA A 488 22.54 -14.94 10.30
C ALA A 488 24.00 -14.49 10.22
N ARG A 489 24.89 -15.14 10.98
CA ARG A 489 26.33 -14.78 11.09
C ARG A 489 27.12 -14.90 9.78
N ASN A 490 26.53 -15.48 8.74
CA ASN A 490 27.08 -15.64 7.40
C ASN A 490 26.56 -14.60 6.39
N GLY A 491 25.88 -13.54 6.86
CA GLY A 491 25.51 -12.37 6.05
C GLY A 491 24.09 -12.41 5.47
N GLY A 492 23.42 -13.56 5.42
CA GLY A 492 22.01 -13.65 5.03
C GLY A 492 21.08 -13.24 6.18
N GLY A 493 20.00 -12.50 5.88
CA GLY A 493 19.01 -12.10 6.88
C GLY A 493 17.57 -12.28 6.39
N ILE A 494 16.66 -12.60 7.29
CA ILE A 494 15.21 -12.76 7.03
C ILE A 494 14.46 -11.74 7.89
N ARG A 495 13.51 -11.00 7.30
CA ARG A 495 12.59 -10.13 8.05
C ARG A 495 11.48 -11.00 8.68
N ALA A 496 11.40 -11.01 10.00
CA ALA A 496 10.42 -11.79 10.75
C ALA A 496 10.11 -11.14 12.11
N SER A 497 8.87 -11.29 12.59
CA SER A 497 8.51 -10.84 13.94
C SER A 497 9.39 -11.54 15.00
N PRO A 498 9.81 -10.84 16.08
CA PRO A 498 10.82 -11.32 17.04
C PRO A 498 10.55 -12.71 17.67
N ASP A 499 9.30 -13.16 17.67
CA ASP A 499 8.86 -14.39 18.36
C ASP A 499 8.70 -15.63 17.47
N ARG A 500 9.02 -15.57 16.16
CA ARG A 500 9.02 -16.77 15.31
C ARG A 500 10.39 -17.44 15.26
N ARG A 501 10.51 -18.65 15.83
CA ARG A 501 11.54 -19.59 15.38
C ARG A 501 11.19 -20.01 13.94
N PRO A 502 12.15 -20.10 13.01
CA PRO A 502 11.91 -20.76 11.74
C PRO A 502 11.52 -22.22 11.98
N PRO A 503 10.63 -22.80 11.17
CA PRO A 503 10.28 -24.21 11.26
C PRO A 503 11.57 -25.04 11.18
N ARG A 504 11.69 -26.05 12.06
CA ARG A 504 12.76 -27.05 11.92
C ARG A 504 12.48 -27.79 10.63
N HIS A 505 13.26 -27.53 9.58
CA HIS A 505 13.25 -28.38 8.41
C HIS A 505 13.52 -29.82 8.82
N ASP A 506 12.56 -30.69 8.50
CA ASP A 506 12.67 -32.12 8.65
C ASP A 506 13.89 -32.61 7.85
N ARG A 507 14.83 -33.28 8.54
CA ARG A 507 16.04 -33.83 7.93
C ARG A 507 15.69 -35.11 7.17
N ARG A 508 14.95 -34.99 6.07
CA ARG A 508 14.75 -36.09 5.12
C ARG A 508 14.78 -35.59 3.68
N ARG A 509 15.97 -35.16 3.24
CA ARG A 509 16.56 -35.30 1.89
C ARG A 509 17.60 -34.21 1.66
N MET A 510 18.82 -34.44 2.11
CA MET A 510 20.04 -33.99 1.41
C MET A 510 21.19 -34.89 1.88
N GLY A 511 21.90 -35.47 0.92
CA GLY A 511 23.00 -36.39 1.16
C GLY A 511 24.21 -35.70 1.80
N ARG A 512 24.83 -36.41 2.75
CA ARG A 512 26.24 -36.38 3.16
C ARG A 512 27.02 -35.06 2.95
N SER A 513 27.34 -34.34 4.03
CA SER A 513 28.64 -34.43 4.70
C SER A 513 28.83 -33.32 5.75
N THR A 514 29.70 -33.60 6.73
CA THR A 514 30.25 -32.76 7.82
C THR A 514 29.53 -32.76 9.18
N GLU A 515 30.33 -33.08 10.21
CA GLU A 515 30.04 -33.27 11.64
C GLU A 515 30.34 -32.00 12.48
N PRO A 516 29.98 -31.94 13.79
CA PRO A 516 29.49 -30.73 14.46
C PRO A 516 30.52 -29.97 15.33
N GLY A 517 30.44 -28.64 15.33
CA GLY A 517 31.08 -27.76 16.31
C GLY A 517 30.05 -26.99 17.13
N ARG A 518 30.06 -27.15 18.46
CA ARG A 518 29.17 -26.46 19.41
C ARG A 518 29.60 -25.01 19.62
N GLY A 519 28.64 -24.09 19.57
CA GLY A 519 28.75 -22.73 20.10
C GLY A 519 27.38 -22.06 20.17
N ARG A 520 26.76 -22.01 21.35
CA ARG A 520 25.50 -21.29 21.57
C ARG A 520 25.79 -19.79 21.61
N HIS A 521 25.43 -19.05 20.56
CA HIS A 521 25.37 -17.60 20.58
C HIS A 521 24.05 -17.12 19.97
N ARG A 522 23.27 -16.38 20.77
CA ARG A 522 22.02 -15.73 20.36
C ARG A 522 22.35 -14.34 19.79
N PRO A 523 21.97 -14.01 18.54
CA PRO A 523 21.92 -12.62 18.09
C PRO A 523 20.65 -11.95 18.64
N ARG A 524 20.75 -10.65 18.97
CA ARG A 524 19.62 -9.80 19.36
C ARG A 524 19.03 -9.18 18.07
N PRO A 525 17.69 -9.13 17.91
CA PRO A 525 17.06 -8.42 16.80
C PRO A 525 17.12 -6.90 17.04
N GLU A 526 17.37 -6.14 15.97
CA GLU A 526 17.13 -4.68 15.92
C GLU A 526 15.75 -4.45 15.26
N PRO A 527 14.90 -3.55 15.80
CA PRO A 527 13.59 -3.24 15.23
C PRO A 527 13.71 -2.23 14.07
N GLU A 528 12.90 -2.41 13.01
CA GLU A 528 12.74 -1.45 11.90
C GLU A 528 11.25 -1.05 11.77
N GLY A 529 10.91 0.24 11.79
CA GLY A 529 9.55 0.76 11.66
C GLY A 529 9.02 0.86 10.21
N PHE A 530 7.71 0.99 10.02
CA PHE A 530 7.04 1.24 8.71
C PHE A 530 6.12 2.45 8.79
N ILE A 531 6.13 3.31 7.76
CA ILE A 531 5.65 4.69 7.91
C ILE A 531 4.94 5.21 6.65
N ARG A 532 3.96 6.10 6.82
CA ARG A 532 3.37 6.87 5.73
C ARG A 532 4.01 8.26 5.61
N PRO A 533 4.38 8.73 4.41
CA PRO A 533 4.88 10.09 4.23
C PRO A 533 3.82 11.13 4.61
N ALA A 534 4.28 12.28 5.06
CA ALA A 534 3.46 13.47 5.26
C ALA A 534 2.81 13.88 3.92
N ARG A 535 1.51 14.22 3.95
CA ARG A 535 0.88 14.97 2.87
C ARG A 535 0.87 16.45 3.21
N LEU A 536 1.07 17.33 2.23
CA LEU A 536 0.70 18.74 2.35
C LEU A 536 -0.82 18.81 2.62
N GLY A 537 -1.19 19.36 3.78
CA GLY A 537 -2.57 19.32 4.25
C GLY A 537 -3.33 20.59 3.92
N SER A 538 -4.40 20.52 3.11
CA SER A 538 -5.47 21.53 3.14
C SER A 538 -6.57 21.09 4.12
N ARG A 539 -6.89 21.95 5.10
CA ARG A 539 -7.98 21.71 6.06
C ARG A 539 -9.31 21.58 5.33
N ARG A 540 -9.87 20.37 5.22
CA ARG A 540 -11.29 20.16 4.89
C ARG A 540 -12.18 20.58 6.06
N SER A 541 -12.54 21.86 6.13
CA SER A 541 -13.71 22.28 6.92
C SER A 541 -14.98 21.86 6.18
N ARG A 542 -15.65 20.78 6.63
CA ARG A 542 -17.01 20.46 6.18
C ARG A 542 -17.95 21.60 6.61
N PRO A 543 -18.71 22.24 5.71
CA PRO A 543 -19.78 23.14 6.12
C PRO A 543 -20.86 22.30 6.81
N ARG A 544 -21.29 22.72 8.01
CA ARG A 544 -22.54 22.24 8.60
C ARG A 544 -23.67 22.73 7.69
N LEU A 545 -24.34 21.80 7.01
CA LEU A 545 -25.57 22.08 6.28
C LEU A 545 -26.67 22.38 7.29
N ASP A 546 -26.89 23.66 7.55
CA ASP A 546 -28.03 24.14 8.31
C ASP A 546 -29.28 24.11 7.42
N GLY A 547 -30.35 23.50 7.93
CA GLY A 547 -31.53 23.17 7.18
C GLY A 547 -32.31 24.40 6.70
N ARG A 548 -32.43 24.57 5.39
CA ARG A 548 -33.52 25.34 4.79
C ARG A 548 -34.14 24.60 3.61
N ARG A 549 -35.31 24.02 3.89
CA ARG A 549 -36.32 23.61 2.90
C ARG A 549 -36.58 24.75 1.91
N ARG A 550 -36.68 24.44 0.62
CA ARG A 550 -37.68 25.00 -0.34
C ARG A 550 -37.81 24.10 -1.58
N PRO A 551 -38.93 24.19 -2.32
CA PRO A 551 -39.65 23.01 -2.80
C PRO A 551 -39.40 22.65 -4.27
N SER A 552 -39.79 21.42 -4.57
CA SER A 552 -40.10 20.82 -5.87
C SER A 552 -40.44 21.80 -7.00
N GLN A 553 -39.80 21.63 -8.15
CA GLN A 553 -40.48 21.69 -9.44
C GLN A 553 -39.96 20.61 -10.37
N ARG A 554 -40.91 19.83 -10.89
CA ARG A 554 -40.77 18.89 -12.00
C ARG A 554 -40.47 19.66 -13.29
N ARG A 555 -39.55 19.14 -14.09
CA ARG A 555 -39.80 18.71 -15.47
C ARG A 555 -38.67 17.81 -15.95
#